data_AF-A0A954QLZ5-F1
#
_entry.id   AF-A0A954QLZ5-F1
#
_cell.length_a   1.000
_cell.length_b   1.000
_cell.length_c   1.000
_cell.angle_alpha   90.00
_cell.angle_beta   90.00
_cell.angle_gamma   90.00
#
_symmetry.space_group_name_H-M   'P 1'
#
loop_
_entity.id
_entity.type
_entity.pdbx_description
1 polymer ?
#
loop_
_entity_poly.entity_id
_entity_poly.type
_entity_poly.pdbx_seq_one_letter_code
_entity_poly.pdbx_strand_id
1 'polypeptide(L)'
;FLDREVPGGEEGKTKTFRELTGAYCLTTDPDQSVSRDYMEAAGENGIPCAFLVGKDGHIEWIGHPMSMDEPLKALVAGSWDRVAFAKELQERKAAELALRDVFGSLQRQDFDGALVKLDAALEKSPETMQLRLLKLQVLIAAGKEPESEEWAAKLFDSLKDQPESVNMVGWGVYQMATGGAVQKGALVDTAIRATAEAAKKADKKLKASVLDTLARLQFVNEDYDGSLATQQQAIKFASPEEREVFEEFVKEVEKAKAAKAAE
;
A
#
# COMPACT_ATOMS: atom_id res chain seq x y z
N PHE A 1 -3.74 24.17 32.42
CA PHE A 1 -3.16 23.25 31.41
C PHE A 1 -1.65 23.39 31.34
N LEU A 2 -1.12 24.60 31.09
CA LEU A 2 0.33 24.83 30.90
C LEU A 2 1.21 24.40 32.09
N ASP A 3 0.71 24.51 33.31
CA ASP A 3 1.48 24.16 34.51
C ASP A 3 1.38 22.65 34.87
N ARG A 4 0.71 21.85 34.03
CA ARG A 4 0.69 20.38 34.17
C ARG A 4 2.00 19.79 33.66
N GLU A 5 2.46 18.72 34.29
CA GLU A 5 3.58 17.92 33.81
C GLU A 5 3.22 17.19 32.51
N VAL A 6 4.21 17.06 31.62
CA VAL A 6 4.09 16.32 30.37
C VAL A 6 4.12 14.81 30.68
N PRO A 7 3.05 14.04 30.36
CA PRO A 7 3.05 12.59 30.57
C PRO A 7 4.08 11.90 29.68
N GLY A 8 4.83 10.93 30.24
CA GLY A 8 5.76 10.09 29.45
C GLY A 8 7.10 10.76 29.09
N GLY A 9 7.52 11.80 29.83
CA GLY A 9 8.86 12.37 29.69
C GLY A 9 9.99 11.41 30.08
N GLU A 10 11.24 11.74 29.70
CA GLU A 10 12.44 11.00 30.13
C GLU A 10 12.47 10.81 31.66
N GLU A 11 12.79 9.59 32.11
CA GLU A 11 12.94 9.28 33.54
C GLU A 11 13.91 10.27 34.21
N GLY A 12 13.43 10.95 35.25
CA GLY A 12 14.21 11.94 36.01
C GLY A 12 14.16 13.38 35.50
N LYS A 13 13.42 13.67 34.41
CA LYS A 13 13.17 15.06 33.94
C LYS A 13 11.68 15.37 33.91
N THR A 14 11.17 16.00 34.97
CA THR A 14 9.83 16.60 34.97
C THR A 14 9.86 17.94 34.23
N LYS A 15 9.13 18.03 33.12
CA LYS A 15 8.93 19.24 32.34
C LYS A 15 7.44 19.56 32.27
N THR A 16 7.07 20.81 32.49
CA THR A 16 5.69 21.30 32.32
C THR A 16 5.38 21.56 30.84
N PHE A 17 4.09 21.57 30.46
CA PHE A 17 3.70 22.00 29.11
C PHE A 17 4.19 23.42 28.80
N ARG A 18 4.24 24.31 29.80
CA ARG A 18 4.79 25.67 29.68
C ARG A 18 6.25 25.66 29.23
N GLU A 19 7.09 24.87 29.89
CA GLU A 19 8.50 24.74 29.51
C GLU A 19 8.65 24.04 28.16
N LEU A 20 7.78 23.06 27.86
CA LEU A 20 7.81 22.33 26.60
C LEU A 20 7.56 23.27 25.43
N THR A 21 6.55 24.12 25.56
CA THR A 21 6.11 25.02 24.51
C THR A 21 6.73 26.42 24.61
N GLY A 22 7.74 26.63 25.46
CA GLY A 22 8.29 27.97 25.72
C GLY A 22 8.92 28.66 24.50
N ALA A 23 9.26 27.91 23.46
CA ALA A 23 9.75 28.42 22.19
C ALA A 23 8.63 28.74 21.17
N TYR A 24 7.37 28.43 21.50
CA TYR A 24 6.23 28.54 20.61
C TYR A 24 5.15 29.46 21.20
N CYS A 25 4.48 30.22 20.35
CA CYS A 25 3.24 30.88 20.75
C CYS A 25 2.12 29.85 20.74
N LEU A 26 1.69 29.41 21.92
CA LEU A 26 0.57 28.49 22.07
C LEU A 26 -0.73 29.28 22.28
N THR A 27 -1.70 29.07 21.40
CA THR A 27 -3.04 29.66 21.50
C THR A 27 -4.11 28.57 21.41
N THR A 28 -5.33 28.93 21.76
CA THR A 28 -6.53 28.12 21.53
C THR A 28 -7.43 28.85 20.54
N ASP A 29 -8.26 28.11 19.81
CA ASP A 29 -9.25 28.66 18.86
C ASP A 29 -10.68 28.37 19.35
N PRO A 30 -11.21 29.09 20.36
CA PRO A 30 -12.47 28.72 21.02
C PRO A 30 -13.70 28.91 20.13
N ASP A 31 -13.64 29.82 19.15
CA ASP A 31 -14.73 30.13 18.21
C ASP A 31 -14.57 29.41 16.86
N GLN A 32 -13.55 28.56 16.73
CA GLN A 32 -13.21 27.78 15.54
C GLN A 32 -12.94 28.65 14.29
N SER A 33 -12.63 29.93 14.46
CA SER A 33 -12.36 30.83 13.34
C SER A 33 -11.12 30.40 12.56
N VAL A 34 -10.05 30.05 13.27
CA VAL A 34 -8.80 29.57 12.64
C VAL A 34 -9.02 28.22 11.96
N SER A 35 -9.79 27.33 12.59
CA SER A 35 -10.16 26.04 11.98
C SER A 35 -10.93 26.23 10.66
N ARG A 36 -11.91 27.15 10.61
CA ARG A 36 -12.64 27.43 9.37
C ARG A 36 -11.74 28.04 8.29
N ASP A 37 -10.95 29.05 8.66
CA ASP A 37 -10.15 29.83 7.70
C ASP A 37 -8.93 29.06 7.16
N TYR A 38 -8.43 28.07 7.90
CA TYR A 38 -7.29 27.24 7.49
C TYR A 38 -7.69 25.81 7.15
N MET A 39 -8.21 25.05 8.12
CA MET A 39 -8.46 23.62 7.95
C MET A 39 -9.59 23.38 6.94
N GLU A 40 -10.77 23.94 7.19
CA GLU A 40 -11.94 23.74 6.31
C GLU A 40 -11.70 24.36 4.93
N ALA A 41 -11.15 25.58 4.87
CA ALA A 41 -10.82 26.24 3.61
C ALA A 41 -9.80 25.45 2.77
N ALA A 42 -8.84 24.77 3.42
CA ALA A 42 -7.92 23.86 2.74
C ALA A 42 -8.53 22.48 2.45
N GLY A 43 -9.70 22.14 2.98
CA GLY A 43 -10.28 20.81 2.90
C GLY A 43 -9.57 19.76 3.77
N GLU A 44 -8.82 20.18 4.78
CA GLU A 44 -8.15 19.32 5.75
C GLU A 44 -9.11 18.93 6.87
N ASN A 45 -9.34 17.63 7.06
CA ASN A 45 -10.32 17.10 8.02
C ASN A 45 -9.67 16.29 9.16
N GLY A 46 -8.34 16.18 9.18
CA GLY A 46 -7.59 15.32 10.10
C GLY A 46 -6.59 16.09 10.95
N ILE A 47 -6.31 15.55 12.14
CA ILE A 47 -5.22 16.01 13.02
C ILE A 47 -4.21 14.86 13.24
N PRO A 48 -2.91 15.15 13.38
CA PRO A 48 -2.30 16.48 13.39
C PRO A 48 -2.02 17.04 11.98
N CYS A 49 -2.19 18.36 11.81
CA CYS A 49 -1.93 19.10 10.56
C CYS A 49 -1.13 20.37 10.87
N ALA A 50 -0.21 20.74 9.97
CA ALA A 50 0.62 21.91 10.07
C ALA A 50 0.60 22.71 8.75
N PHE A 51 0.75 24.03 8.89
CA PHE A 51 0.82 24.97 7.78
C PHE A 51 2.14 25.73 7.86
N LEU A 52 2.86 25.83 6.75
CA LEU A 52 3.98 26.77 6.62
C LEU A 52 3.46 28.03 5.93
N VAL A 53 3.59 29.17 6.60
CA VAL A 53 3.22 30.48 6.06
C VAL A 53 4.48 31.21 5.64
N GLY A 54 4.53 31.61 4.37
CA GLY A 54 5.63 32.31 3.75
C GLY A 54 5.75 33.76 4.22
N LYS A 55 6.86 34.41 3.85
CA LYS A 55 7.14 35.82 4.19
C LYS A 55 6.15 36.81 3.57
N ASP A 56 5.50 36.40 2.48
CA ASP A 56 4.47 37.16 1.77
C ASP A 56 3.05 36.92 2.35
N GLY A 57 2.94 36.13 3.43
CA GLY A 57 1.68 35.84 4.11
C GLY A 57 0.84 34.74 3.46
N HIS A 58 1.34 34.07 2.41
CA HIS A 58 0.62 32.96 1.78
C HIS A 58 1.01 31.62 2.40
N ILE A 59 0.14 30.63 2.27
CA ILE A 59 0.44 29.25 2.66
C ILE A 59 1.38 28.65 1.60
N GLU A 60 2.53 28.18 2.05
CA GLU A 60 3.57 27.58 1.24
C GLU A 60 3.47 26.05 1.23
N TRP A 61 3.01 25.47 2.35
CA TRP A 61 2.90 24.03 2.52
C TRP A 61 1.82 23.68 3.56
N ILE A 62 1.15 22.54 3.35
CA ILE A 62 0.15 21.96 4.25
C ILE A 62 0.42 20.46 4.37
N GLY A 63 0.52 19.92 5.57
CA GLY A 63 0.70 18.49 5.75
C GLY A 63 0.90 18.03 7.19
N HIS A 64 1.33 16.78 7.35
CA HIS A 64 1.59 16.19 8.66
C HIS A 64 2.88 16.77 9.27
N PRO A 65 2.88 17.23 10.54
CA PRO A 65 4.03 17.94 11.12
C PRO A 65 5.35 17.15 11.12
N MET A 66 5.30 15.82 11.15
CA MET A 66 6.52 14.98 11.04
C MET A 66 7.19 15.02 9.67
N SER A 67 6.49 15.47 8.63
CA SER A 67 7.01 15.59 7.26
C SER A 67 7.39 17.03 6.90
N MET A 68 7.42 17.93 7.90
CA MET A 68 7.61 19.37 7.69
C MET A 68 9.07 19.80 7.51
N ASP A 69 10.03 19.02 8.02
CA ASP A 69 11.45 19.41 8.09
C ASP A 69 12.05 19.77 6.71
N GLU A 70 11.81 18.94 5.70
CA GLU A 70 12.32 19.17 4.34
C GLU A 70 11.65 20.38 3.66
N PRO A 71 10.30 20.51 3.62
CA PRO A 71 9.62 21.70 3.15
C PRO A 71 10.08 22.99 3.84
N LEU A 72 10.19 22.99 5.18
CA LEU A 72 10.62 24.15 5.95
C LEU A 72 12.04 24.57 5.58
N LYS A 73 12.95 23.61 5.46
CA LYS A 73 14.33 23.88 5.06
C LYS A 73 14.40 24.47 3.65
N ALA A 74 13.65 23.93 2.70
CA ALA A 74 13.58 24.45 1.33
C ALA A 74 12.99 25.87 1.28
N LEU A 75 11.95 26.14 2.08
CA LEU A 75 11.33 27.45 2.17
C LEU A 75 12.29 28.49 2.76
N VAL A 76 13.02 28.16 3.83
CA VAL A 76 14.03 29.04 4.43
C VAL A 76 15.19 29.28 3.46
N ALA A 77 15.60 28.28 2.69
CA ALA A 77 16.64 28.38 1.68
C ALA A 77 16.22 29.15 0.41
N GLY A 78 14.92 29.44 0.25
CA GLY A 78 14.38 30.09 -0.95
C GLY A 78 14.30 29.19 -2.18
N SER A 79 14.40 27.88 -2.01
CA SER A 79 14.31 26.87 -3.08
C SER A 79 12.95 26.17 -3.14
N TRP A 80 11.98 26.63 -2.35
CA TRP A 80 10.63 26.07 -2.35
C TRP A 80 9.82 26.54 -3.55
N ASP A 81 9.11 25.61 -4.19
CA ASP A 81 8.19 25.89 -5.29
C ASP A 81 6.73 25.66 -4.85
N ARG A 82 6.09 26.75 -4.45
CA ARG A 82 4.68 26.76 -4.03
C ARG A 82 3.74 26.26 -5.11
N VAL A 83 4.01 26.56 -6.38
CA VAL A 83 3.12 26.21 -7.49
C VAL A 83 3.20 24.71 -7.77
N ALA A 84 4.42 24.16 -7.75
CA ALA A 84 4.63 22.72 -7.85
C ALA A 84 3.93 21.97 -6.70
N PHE A 85 4.12 22.42 -5.45
CA PHE A 85 3.46 21.82 -4.30
C PHE A 85 1.93 21.92 -4.37
N ALA A 86 1.38 23.06 -4.78
CA ALA A 86 -0.07 23.22 -4.92
C ALA A 86 -0.65 22.21 -5.93
N LYS A 87 0.06 21.96 -7.04
CA LYS A 87 -0.35 20.95 -8.03
C LYS A 87 -0.29 19.54 -7.44
N GLU A 88 0.81 19.18 -6.79
CA GLU A 88 0.98 17.88 -6.12
C GLU A 88 -0.12 17.64 -5.08
N LEU A 89 -0.41 18.66 -4.27
CA LEU A 89 -1.45 18.61 -3.24
C LEU A 89 -2.84 18.38 -3.86
N GLN A 90 -3.15 19.04 -4.98
CA GLN A 90 -4.41 18.82 -5.68
C GLN A 90 -4.52 17.41 -6.26
N GLU A 91 -3.45 16.89 -6.85
CA GLU A 91 -3.41 15.53 -7.38
C GLU A 91 -3.59 14.50 -6.25
N ARG A 92 -2.91 14.68 -5.12
CA ARG A 92 -3.07 13.85 -3.92
C ARG A 92 -4.51 13.88 -3.40
N LYS A 93 -5.10 15.07 -3.24
CA LYS A 93 -6.50 15.21 -2.79
C LYS A 93 -7.49 14.59 -3.75
N ALA A 94 -7.27 14.73 -5.06
CA ALA A 94 -8.11 14.08 -6.06
C ALA A 94 -8.02 12.55 -5.97
N ALA A 95 -6.83 11.99 -5.74
CA ALA A 95 -6.64 10.57 -5.53
C ALA A 95 -7.31 10.06 -4.24
N GLU A 96 -7.16 10.80 -3.13
CA GLU A 96 -7.81 10.49 -1.85
C GLU A 96 -9.34 10.51 -1.96
N LEU A 97 -9.92 11.52 -2.63
CA LEU A 97 -11.36 11.61 -2.87
C LEU A 97 -11.85 10.46 -3.75
N ALA A 98 -11.12 10.14 -4.83
CA ALA A 98 -11.47 9.02 -5.69
C ALA A 98 -11.49 7.70 -4.91
N LEU A 99 -10.48 7.45 -4.07
CA LEU A 99 -10.43 6.28 -3.19
C LEU A 99 -11.59 6.27 -2.20
N ARG A 100 -11.88 7.41 -1.55
CA ARG A 100 -13.00 7.53 -0.61
C ARG A 100 -14.32 7.17 -1.29
N ASP A 101 -14.55 7.65 -2.49
CA ASP A 101 -15.79 7.40 -3.22
C ASP A 101 -15.88 5.95 -3.72
N VAL A 102 -14.74 5.33 -4.08
CA VAL A 102 -14.65 3.89 -4.36
C VAL A 102 -15.05 3.09 -3.11
N PHE A 103 -14.43 3.36 -1.96
CA PHE A 103 -14.77 2.68 -0.71
C PHE A 103 -16.22 2.91 -0.28
N GLY A 104 -16.78 4.10 -0.51
CA GLY A 104 -18.19 4.39 -0.28
C GLY A 104 -19.13 3.58 -1.18
N SER A 105 -18.72 3.26 -2.41
CA SER A 105 -19.44 2.30 -3.26
C SER A 105 -19.30 0.86 -2.74
N LEU A 106 -18.09 0.44 -2.34
CA LEU A 106 -17.86 -0.90 -1.78
C LEU A 106 -18.63 -1.15 -0.48
N GLN A 107 -18.72 -0.17 0.41
CA GLN A 107 -19.55 -0.24 1.63
C GLN A 107 -21.03 -0.44 1.33
N ARG A 108 -21.51 0.05 0.19
CA ARG A 108 -22.88 -0.14 -0.29
C ARG A 108 -23.04 -1.35 -1.20
N GLN A 109 -22.00 -2.18 -1.34
CA GLN A 109 -21.93 -3.31 -2.28
C GLN A 109 -22.20 -2.92 -3.74
N ASP A 110 -21.99 -1.65 -4.08
CA ASP A 110 -22.10 -1.11 -5.43
C ASP A 110 -20.77 -1.34 -6.17
N PHE A 111 -20.54 -2.60 -6.58
CA PHE A 111 -19.29 -2.98 -7.24
C PHE A 111 -19.14 -2.34 -8.62
N ASP A 112 -20.21 -2.26 -9.40
CA ASP A 112 -20.18 -1.60 -10.72
C ASP A 112 -19.84 -0.12 -10.59
N GLY A 113 -20.47 0.59 -9.65
CA GLY A 113 -20.16 1.99 -9.40
C GLY A 113 -18.78 2.21 -8.78
N ALA A 114 -18.20 1.23 -8.07
CA ALA A 114 -16.81 1.26 -7.64
C ALA A 114 -15.85 1.10 -8.84
N LEU A 115 -16.14 0.17 -9.77
CA LEU A 115 -15.34 -0.06 -10.97
C LEU A 115 -15.32 1.17 -11.88
N VAL A 116 -16.46 1.82 -12.10
CA VAL A 116 -16.52 3.07 -12.90
C VAL A 116 -15.63 4.16 -12.30
N LYS A 117 -15.62 4.30 -10.97
CA LYS A 117 -14.76 5.30 -10.29
C LYS A 117 -13.29 4.92 -10.34
N LEU A 118 -12.97 3.63 -10.21
CA LEU A 118 -11.60 3.13 -10.34
C LEU A 118 -11.07 3.34 -11.76
N ASP A 119 -11.88 3.12 -12.78
CA ASP A 119 -11.51 3.37 -14.17
C ASP A 119 -11.21 4.85 -14.40
N ALA A 120 -12.09 5.75 -13.93
CA ALA A 120 -11.85 7.19 -14.02
C ALA A 120 -10.60 7.66 -13.25
N ALA A 121 -10.26 7.00 -12.14
CA ALA A 121 -9.05 7.28 -11.38
C ALA A 121 -7.79 6.77 -12.11
N LEU A 122 -7.85 5.56 -12.69
CA LEU A 122 -6.78 4.96 -13.47
C LEU A 122 -6.54 5.68 -14.81
N GLU A 123 -7.54 6.33 -15.40
CA GLU A 123 -7.33 7.19 -16.58
C GLU A 123 -6.43 8.38 -16.26
N LYS A 124 -6.52 8.94 -15.05
CA LYS A 124 -5.70 10.07 -14.61
C LYS A 124 -4.32 9.65 -14.12
N SER A 125 -4.24 8.49 -13.46
CA SER A 125 -3.01 8.01 -12.83
C SER A 125 -2.80 6.53 -13.12
N PRO A 126 -2.55 6.16 -14.39
CA PRO A 126 -2.58 4.77 -14.85
C PRO A 126 -1.53 3.91 -14.17
N GLU A 127 -0.40 4.47 -13.74
CA GLU A 127 0.70 3.76 -13.06
C GLU A 127 0.48 3.51 -11.57
N THR A 128 -0.63 3.98 -10.99
CA THR A 128 -0.87 3.85 -9.54
C THR A 128 -1.17 2.41 -9.15
N MET A 129 -0.16 1.71 -8.62
CA MET A 129 -0.26 0.29 -8.28
C MET A 129 -1.40 -0.02 -7.31
N GLN A 130 -1.62 0.83 -6.32
CA GLN A 130 -2.72 0.68 -5.35
C GLN A 130 -4.08 0.63 -6.05
N LEU A 131 -4.33 1.50 -7.04
CA LEU A 131 -5.59 1.52 -7.80
C LEU A 131 -5.71 0.28 -8.70
N ARG A 132 -4.60 -0.17 -9.30
CA ARG A 132 -4.58 -1.38 -10.14
C ARG A 132 -4.94 -2.64 -9.35
N LEU A 133 -4.36 -2.78 -8.15
CA LEU A 133 -4.65 -3.89 -7.23
C LEU A 133 -6.07 -3.82 -6.68
N LEU A 134 -6.53 -2.62 -6.29
CA LEU A 134 -7.89 -2.43 -5.81
C LEU A 134 -8.91 -2.81 -6.90
N LYS A 135 -8.69 -2.43 -8.16
CA LYS A 135 -9.55 -2.87 -9.27
C LYS A 135 -9.59 -4.39 -9.42
N LEU A 136 -8.46 -5.08 -9.31
CA LEU A 136 -8.45 -6.54 -9.35
C LEU A 136 -9.30 -7.13 -8.21
N GLN A 137 -9.13 -6.64 -6.98
CA GLN A 137 -9.89 -7.08 -5.82
C GLN A 137 -11.40 -6.85 -5.98
N VAL A 138 -11.80 -5.70 -6.53
CA VAL A 138 -13.22 -5.38 -6.75
C VAL A 138 -13.83 -6.28 -7.82
N LEU A 139 -13.11 -6.58 -8.92
CA LEU A 139 -13.59 -7.52 -9.94
C LEU A 139 -13.83 -8.92 -9.37
N ILE A 140 -12.90 -9.39 -8.54
CA ILE A 140 -13.00 -10.69 -7.85
C ILE A 140 -14.18 -10.68 -6.87
N ALA A 141 -14.28 -9.66 -6.02
CA ALA A 141 -15.37 -9.54 -5.05
C ALA A 141 -16.76 -9.42 -5.70
N ALA A 142 -16.83 -8.86 -6.92
CA ALA A 142 -18.05 -8.77 -7.72
C ALA A 142 -18.41 -10.07 -8.45
N GLY A 143 -17.58 -11.11 -8.37
CA GLY A 143 -17.78 -12.36 -9.12
C GLY A 143 -17.61 -12.21 -10.64
N LYS A 144 -16.93 -11.15 -11.09
CA LYS A 144 -16.66 -10.89 -12.51
C LYS A 144 -15.40 -11.62 -12.96
N GLU A 145 -15.47 -12.96 -12.95
CA GLU A 145 -14.32 -13.82 -13.20
C GLU A 145 -13.61 -13.50 -14.54
N PRO A 146 -14.29 -13.42 -15.70
CA PRO A 146 -13.63 -13.14 -16.97
C PRO A 146 -12.91 -11.80 -16.98
N GLU A 147 -13.54 -10.75 -16.44
CA GLU A 147 -12.95 -9.42 -16.37
C GLU A 147 -11.78 -9.36 -15.38
N SER A 148 -11.86 -10.10 -14.27
CA SER A 148 -10.77 -10.23 -13.30
C SER A 148 -9.54 -10.91 -13.91
N GLU A 149 -9.75 -11.94 -14.72
CA GLU A 149 -8.69 -12.66 -15.44
C GLU A 149 -8.04 -11.78 -16.51
N GLU A 150 -8.85 -11.08 -17.32
CA GLU A 150 -8.36 -10.15 -18.32
C GLU A 150 -7.55 -9.02 -17.67
N TRP A 151 -8.06 -8.46 -16.56
CA TRP A 151 -7.37 -7.42 -15.82
C TRP A 151 -6.07 -7.92 -15.19
N ALA A 152 -6.06 -9.10 -14.58
CA ALA A 152 -4.84 -9.71 -14.04
C ALA A 152 -3.78 -9.92 -15.14
N ALA A 153 -4.18 -10.42 -16.32
CA ALA A 153 -3.27 -10.60 -17.45
C ALA A 153 -2.65 -9.28 -17.91
N LYS A 154 -3.46 -8.22 -18.06
CA LYS A 154 -2.97 -6.87 -18.40
C LYS A 154 -2.02 -6.33 -17.33
N LEU A 155 -2.38 -6.51 -16.05
CA LEU A 155 -1.57 -6.06 -14.93
C LEU A 155 -0.20 -6.75 -14.94
N PHE A 156 -0.16 -8.08 -15.02
CA PHE A 156 1.10 -8.82 -15.04
C PHE A 156 1.96 -8.53 -16.28
N ASP A 157 1.37 -8.38 -17.47
CA ASP A 157 2.14 -7.98 -18.68
C ASP A 157 2.76 -6.59 -18.52
N SER A 158 2.03 -5.62 -17.92
CA SER A 158 2.57 -4.28 -17.65
C SER A 158 3.75 -4.28 -16.66
N LEU A 159 3.88 -5.33 -15.86
CA LEU A 159 4.90 -5.48 -14.81
C LEU A 159 6.02 -6.46 -15.18
N LYS A 160 6.03 -7.03 -16.39
CA LYS A 160 6.94 -8.12 -16.77
C LYS A 160 8.43 -7.84 -16.58
N ASP A 161 8.84 -6.58 -16.55
CA ASP A 161 10.23 -6.15 -16.35
C ASP A 161 10.48 -5.60 -14.94
N GLN A 162 9.53 -5.79 -14.01
CA GLN A 162 9.59 -5.36 -12.62
C GLN A 162 9.36 -6.58 -11.69
N PRO A 163 10.39 -7.42 -11.44
CA PRO A 163 10.23 -8.65 -10.67
C PRO A 163 9.67 -8.44 -9.26
N GLU A 164 10.01 -7.32 -8.63
CA GLU A 164 9.49 -6.94 -7.30
C GLU A 164 7.99 -6.67 -7.34
N SER A 165 7.54 -5.89 -8.33
CA SER A 165 6.11 -5.61 -8.55
C SER A 165 5.34 -6.89 -8.87
N VAL A 166 5.88 -7.76 -9.73
CA VAL A 166 5.26 -9.07 -10.03
C VAL A 166 5.13 -9.92 -8.78
N ASN A 167 6.18 -9.98 -7.94
CA ASN A 167 6.15 -10.70 -6.67
C ASN A 167 5.03 -10.19 -5.76
N MET A 168 4.91 -8.87 -5.62
CA MET A 168 3.86 -8.25 -4.81
C MET A 168 2.45 -8.59 -5.31
N VAL A 169 2.20 -8.49 -6.62
CA VAL A 169 0.88 -8.85 -7.18
C VAL A 169 0.62 -10.36 -7.03
N GLY A 170 1.63 -11.20 -7.29
CA GLY A 170 1.55 -12.66 -7.12
C GLY A 170 1.23 -13.06 -5.67
N TRP A 171 1.86 -12.41 -4.68
CA TRP A 171 1.56 -12.60 -3.27
C TRP A 171 0.12 -12.20 -2.94
N GLY A 172 -0.36 -11.08 -3.51
CA GLY A 172 -1.76 -10.66 -3.38
C GLY A 172 -2.74 -11.70 -3.91
N VAL A 173 -2.46 -12.32 -5.06
CA VAL A 173 -3.28 -13.42 -5.60
C VAL A 173 -3.30 -14.62 -4.66
N TYR A 174 -2.14 -15.02 -4.12
CA TYR A 174 -2.06 -16.08 -3.12
C TYR A 174 -2.88 -15.78 -1.85
N GLN A 175 -2.80 -14.54 -1.33
CA GLN A 175 -3.58 -14.12 -0.17
C GLN A 175 -5.09 -14.16 -0.44
N MET A 176 -5.53 -13.71 -1.61
CA MET A 176 -6.94 -13.80 -1.99
C MET A 176 -7.40 -15.26 -2.13
N ALA A 177 -6.52 -16.13 -2.61
CA ALA A 177 -6.87 -17.53 -2.82
C ALA A 177 -6.92 -18.33 -1.50
N THR A 178 -5.99 -18.08 -0.58
CA THR A 178 -6.05 -18.62 0.80
C THR A 178 -7.23 -18.07 1.60
N GLY A 179 -7.66 -16.83 1.33
CA GLY A 179 -8.90 -16.25 1.85
C GLY A 179 -10.18 -16.77 1.19
N GLY A 180 -10.09 -17.64 0.18
CA GLY A 180 -11.22 -18.23 -0.54
C GLY A 180 -11.88 -17.32 -1.59
N ALA A 181 -11.36 -16.10 -1.80
CA ALA A 181 -11.87 -15.15 -2.79
C ALA A 181 -11.45 -15.52 -4.23
N VAL A 182 -10.31 -16.21 -4.38
CA VAL A 182 -9.82 -16.72 -5.67
C VAL A 182 -9.73 -18.24 -5.60
N GLN A 183 -10.22 -18.92 -6.62
CA GLN A 183 -10.09 -20.37 -6.78
C GLN A 183 -8.93 -20.70 -7.73
N LYS A 184 -8.47 -21.95 -7.70
CA LYS A 184 -7.56 -22.47 -8.73
C LYS A 184 -8.15 -22.28 -10.12
N GLY A 185 -7.33 -21.97 -11.12
CA GLY A 185 -7.79 -21.66 -12.47
C GLY A 185 -6.99 -20.57 -13.17
N ALA A 186 -7.56 -19.96 -14.20
CA ALA A 186 -6.83 -19.14 -15.17
C ALA A 186 -6.18 -17.88 -14.56
N LEU A 187 -6.80 -17.27 -13.54
CA LEU A 187 -6.20 -16.15 -12.81
C LEU A 187 -4.93 -16.60 -12.06
N VAL A 188 -4.98 -17.73 -11.35
CA VAL A 188 -3.83 -18.30 -10.64
C VAL A 188 -2.76 -18.76 -11.62
N ASP A 189 -3.14 -19.42 -12.73
CA ASP A 189 -2.20 -19.80 -13.81
C ASP A 189 -1.46 -18.59 -14.38
N THR A 190 -2.16 -17.47 -14.54
CA THR A 190 -1.56 -16.22 -15.01
C THR A 190 -0.54 -15.69 -14.01
N ALA A 191 -0.86 -15.70 -12.72
CA ALA A 191 0.07 -15.31 -11.66
C ALA A 191 1.28 -16.25 -11.59
N ILE A 192 1.10 -17.57 -11.73
CA ILE A 192 2.17 -18.57 -11.78
C ILE A 192 3.13 -18.26 -12.95
N ARG A 193 2.60 -18.11 -14.16
CA ARG A 193 3.43 -17.81 -15.35
C ARG A 193 4.22 -16.53 -15.18
N ALA A 194 3.57 -15.45 -14.74
CA ALA A 194 4.23 -14.16 -14.55
C ALA A 194 5.32 -14.22 -13.48
N THR A 195 5.04 -14.86 -12.34
CA THR A 195 5.98 -14.99 -11.23
C THR A 195 7.17 -15.88 -11.61
N ALA A 196 6.95 -16.93 -12.40
CA ALA A 196 8.03 -17.76 -12.95
C ALA A 196 8.97 -16.95 -13.88
N GLU A 197 8.43 -16.09 -14.75
CA GLU A 197 9.26 -15.20 -15.56
C GLU A 197 9.99 -14.15 -14.73
N ALA A 198 9.34 -13.59 -13.70
CA ALA A 198 9.97 -12.67 -12.76
C ALA A 198 11.14 -13.32 -12.01
N ALA A 199 11.02 -14.58 -11.58
CA ALA A 199 12.08 -15.31 -10.88
C ALA A 199 13.36 -15.49 -11.72
N LYS A 200 13.24 -15.52 -13.06
CA LYS A 200 14.39 -15.57 -13.96
C LYS A 200 15.15 -14.24 -14.00
N LYS A 201 14.44 -13.12 -13.83
CA LYS A 201 14.97 -11.76 -13.89
C LYS A 201 15.39 -11.20 -12.52
N ALA A 202 14.90 -11.80 -11.43
CA ALA A 202 15.21 -11.37 -10.07
C ALA A 202 16.70 -11.54 -9.72
N ASP A 203 17.25 -10.55 -9.01
CA ASP A 203 18.58 -10.67 -8.40
C ASP A 203 18.58 -11.69 -7.24
N LYS A 204 19.75 -12.04 -6.72
CA LYS A 204 19.87 -13.05 -5.66
C LYS A 204 19.05 -12.73 -4.41
N LYS A 205 18.94 -11.46 -4.02
CA LYS A 205 18.26 -11.05 -2.81
C LYS A 205 16.75 -11.22 -2.97
N LEU A 206 16.21 -10.82 -4.11
CA LEU A 206 14.78 -10.91 -4.39
C LEU A 206 14.34 -12.33 -4.79
N LYS A 207 15.24 -13.13 -5.37
CA LYS A 207 14.94 -14.43 -5.97
C LYS A 207 14.34 -15.44 -4.98
N ALA A 208 14.76 -15.42 -3.72
CA ALA A 208 14.20 -16.29 -2.68
C ALA A 208 12.70 -16.03 -2.50
N SER A 209 12.32 -14.77 -2.30
CA SER A 209 10.91 -14.35 -2.11
C SER A 209 10.06 -14.61 -3.36
N VAL A 210 10.57 -14.32 -4.56
CA VAL A 210 9.81 -14.57 -5.81
C VAL A 210 9.53 -16.06 -6.01
N LEU A 211 10.51 -16.92 -5.70
CA LEU A 211 10.34 -18.37 -5.80
C LEU A 211 9.37 -18.90 -4.73
N ASP A 212 9.41 -18.39 -3.51
CA ASP A 212 8.43 -18.74 -2.46
C ASP A 212 7.00 -18.35 -2.89
N THR A 213 6.80 -17.14 -3.42
CA THR A 213 5.50 -16.73 -3.98
C THR A 213 5.04 -17.65 -5.10
N LEU A 214 5.94 -18.03 -6.02
CA LEU A 214 5.62 -18.97 -7.10
C LEU A 214 5.19 -20.34 -6.54
N ALA A 215 5.93 -20.88 -5.58
CA ALA A 215 5.61 -22.17 -4.95
C ALA A 215 4.25 -22.14 -4.25
N ARG A 216 3.91 -21.04 -3.59
CA ARG A 216 2.61 -20.83 -2.93
C ARG A 216 1.45 -20.73 -3.92
N LEU A 217 1.65 -20.05 -5.04
CA LEU A 217 0.66 -20.01 -6.12
C LEU A 217 0.45 -21.39 -6.74
N GLN A 218 1.52 -22.15 -6.98
CA GLN A 218 1.46 -23.54 -7.45
C GLN A 218 0.71 -24.44 -6.46
N PHE A 219 0.97 -24.30 -5.17
CA PHE A 219 0.27 -25.03 -4.12
C PHE A 219 -1.24 -24.78 -4.14
N VAL A 220 -1.66 -23.51 -4.24
CA VAL A 220 -3.09 -23.18 -4.33
C VAL A 220 -3.72 -23.71 -5.63
N ASN A 221 -2.93 -23.82 -6.70
CA ASN A 221 -3.36 -24.45 -7.94
C ASN A 221 -3.30 -26.00 -7.90
N GLU A 222 -3.01 -26.59 -6.74
CA GLU A 222 -2.83 -28.03 -6.50
C GLU A 222 -1.67 -28.68 -7.27
N ASP A 223 -0.74 -27.88 -7.81
CA ASP A 223 0.53 -28.35 -8.36
C ASP A 223 1.54 -28.60 -7.23
N TYR A 224 1.29 -29.63 -6.43
CA TYR A 224 2.12 -29.95 -5.26
C TYR A 224 3.56 -30.33 -5.63
N ASP A 225 3.74 -31.03 -6.75
CA ASP A 225 5.08 -31.40 -7.23
C ASP A 225 5.89 -30.19 -7.70
N GLY A 226 5.26 -29.31 -8.49
CA GLY A 226 5.88 -28.05 -8.89
C GLY A 226 6.16 -27.15 -7.69
N SER A 227 5.21 -27.05 -6.75
CA SER A 227 5.37 -26.27 -5.51
C SER A 227 6.58 -26.72 -4.69
N LEU A 228 6.73 -28.03 -4.43
CA LEU A 228 7.89 -28.58 -3.72
C LEU A 228 9.20 -28.30 -4.47
N ALA A 229 9.23 -28.52 -5.78
CA ALA A 229 10.42 -28.29 -6.59
C ALA A 229 10.84 -26.81 -6.56
N THR A 230 9.88 -25.88 -6.66
CA THR A 230 10.13 -24.44 -6.59
C THR A 230 10.57 -24.00 -5.20
N GLN A 231 9.93 -24.49 -4.15
CA GLN A 231 10.28 -24.12 -2.77
C GLN A 231 11.69 -24.57 -2.41
N GLN A 232 12.11 -25.75 -2.86
CA GLN A 232 13.48 -26.24 -2.73
C GLN A 232 14.50 -25.37 -3.48
N GLN A 233 14.09 -24.68 -4.56
CA GLN A 233 14.93 -23.66 -5.19
C GLN A 233 14.98 -22.38 -4.35
N ALA A 234 13.86 -21.94 -3.77
CA ALA A 234 13.79 -20.76 -2.91
C ALA A 234 14.78 -20.87 -1.72
N ILE A 235 14.82 -22.04 -1.05
CA ILE A 235 15.69 -22.34 0.10
C ILE A 235 17.20 -22.17 -0.22
N LYS A 236 17.60 -22.31 -1.49
CA LYS A 236 19.00 -22.11 -1.93
C LYS A 236 19.42 -20.65 -1.92
N PHE A 237 18.46 -19.74 -2.02
CA PHE A 237 18.68 -18.28 -2.03
C PHE A 237 18.26 -17.61 -0.71
N ALA A 238 17.53 -18.33 0.15
CA ALA A 238 16.97 -17.85 1.41
C ALA A 238 18.03 -17.46 2.45
N SER A 239 17.73 -16.43 3.24
CA SER A 239 18.42 -16.16 4.50
C SER A 239 18.15 -17.27 5.53
N PRO A 240 18.90 -17.32 6.65
CA PRO A 240 18.60 -18.25 7.74
C PRO A 240 17.17 -18.13 8.27
N GLU A 241 16.66 -16.90 8.40
CA GLU A 241 15.31 -16.60 8.88
C GLU A 241 14.24 -17.06 7.86
N GLU A 242 14.45 -16.80 6.58
CA GLU A 242 13.55 -17.25 5.50
C GLU A 242 13.54 -18.77 5.37
N ARG A 243 14.69 -19.44 5.58
CA ARG A 243 14.81 -20.89 5.42
C ARG A 243 13.88 -21.65 6.35
N GLU A 244 13.75 -21.24 7.61
CA GLU A 244 12.86 -21.90 8.57
C GLU A 244 11.40 -21.84 8.09
N VAL A 245 10.94 -20.65 7.68
CA VAL A 245 9.59 -20.43 7.12
C VAL A 245 9.37 -21.28 5.87
N PHE A 246 10.39 -21.38 5.01
CA PHE A 246 10.28 -22.13 3.76
C PHE A 246 10.25 -23.65 3.98
N GLU A 247 11.01 -24.16 4.93
CA GLU A 247 11.01 -25.57 5.31
C GLU A 247 9.70 -25.98 6.00
N GLU A 248 9.07 -25.08 6.76
CA GLU A 248 7.73 -25.29 7.29
C GLU A 248 6.70 -25.41 6.17
N PHE A 249 6.76 -24.52 5.18
CA PHE A 249 5.87 -24.61 4.02
C PHE A 249 6.08 -25.92 3.23
N VAL A 250 7.32 -26.41 3.06
CA VAL A 250 7.58 -27.72 2.44
C VAL A 250 6.80 -28.84 3.13
N LYS A 251 6.78 -28.87 4.48
CA LYS A 251 6.04 -29.88 5.25
C LYS A 251 4.53 -29.76 5.03
N GLU A 252 4.02 -28.53 4.92
CA GLU A 252 2.61 -28.28 4.59
C GLU A 252 2.25 -28.87 3.22
N VAL A 253 3.08 -28.62 2.20
CA VAL A 253 2.86 -29.14 0.84
C VAL A 253 2.93 -30.67 0.82
N GLU A 254 3.90 -31.30 1.49
CA GLU A 254 4.01 -32.76 1.59
C GLU A 254 2.77 -33.39 2.24
N LYS A 255 2.26 -32.78 3.31
CA LYS A 255 1.06 -33.23 4.01
C LYS A 255 -0.17 -33.13 3.09
N ALA A 256 -0.36 -32.02 2.40
CA ALA A 256 -1.47 -31.82 1.47
C ALA A 256 -1.41 -32.82 0.30
N LYS A 257 -0.22 -33.02 -0.27
CA LYS A 257 0.01 -34.01 -1.34
C LYS A 257 -0.33 -35.44 -0.89
N ALA A 258 0.11 -35.83 0.30
CA ALA A 258 -0.19 -37.15 0.84
C ALA A 258 -1.69 -37.35 1.12
N ALA A 259 -2.36 -36.32 1.64
CA ALA A 259 -3.80 -36.34 1.86
C ALA A 259 -4.56 -36.50 0.53
N LYS A 260 -4.14 -35.79 -0.54
CA LYS A 260 -4.76 -35.91 -1.86
C LYS A 260 -4.56 -37.28 -2.51
N ALA A 261 -3.40 -37.92 -2.28
CA ALA A 261 -3.13 -39.26 -2.79
C ALA A 261 -3.94 -40.36 -2.08
N ALA A 262 -4.54 -40.06 -0.92
CA ALA A 262 -5.36 -40.97 -0.15
C ALA A 262 -6.88 -40.82 -0.40
N GLU A 263 -7.30 -39.81 -1.18
CA GLU A 263 -8.68 -39.56 -1.61
C GLU A 263 -9.00 -40.32 -2.91
#